data_AF-A0A954VDJ4-F1
#
_entry.id   AF-A0A954VDJ4-F1
#
_cell.length_a   1.000
_cell.length_b   1.000
_cell.length_c   1.000
_cell.angle_alpha   90.00
_cell.angle_beta   90.00
_cell.angle_gamma   90.00
#
_symmetry.space_group_name_H-M   'P 1'
#
loop_
_entity.id
_entity.type
_entity.pdbx_description
1 polymer ?
#
loop_
_entity_poly.entity_id
_entity_poly.type
_entity_poly.pdbx_seq_one_letter_code
_entity_poly.pdbx_strand_id
1 'polypeptide(L)'
;MMTSRLALTCGLLAIVGFCDGAWSSSAKGAERVWSGAADNDFYNGANWGGTAPGQFDSVLIDGGANLPATIGATAGNRELDGFILGSAGATGGHIVQNGGVLNVTAITEAYVGREGSLDSSYIMNGDAVMNFDDPILSGGAGFGTDGTNGRDLEIGARSGANGSLGTFEMHGNAILRISDDLKIGAEGGGNGKFVIDGNAQAFVGSGVAVSESGDSKGEFLAAGNSLVVVGNSSAAGDADGGRTNEGYFTLSTSGISADVKIQDSAKVYVRTLQQRGGLTNFTIEDQGEFHVFDVYNFAAPNLGTATVVRNQFGFNSERTSHLAQSESAQVNLTLRDDAVFTVDSDLGDTEYSGLALAGGNNSGGITATGGKVLIDVYDRARFEIQQDLSMTIAASETPIGAESTLKIHGPDATVKINGDLIMSYDPIFATANGDPSTLYAVITDSTHSTIQVGGDAHIEFGNLAVELDGYAPVGGESYTLLTAGSVTGSAFRDTDLSLAPLRDGLSWDLKITGTAVTLDVLGQLQQLLGDYNMNGTVDAADYTIWKDSFGSTSDLAADGNGNGTIDAADYTIWKDNFGATAGVAASVNAVPEPASMTLCLMLLLAGRGLFQRRK
;
A
#
# COMPACT_ATOMS: atom_id res chain seq x y z
N MET A 1 25.88 -1.85 75.25
CA MET A 1 24.83 -1.98 76.29
C MET A 1 23.79 -0.89 76.04
N MET A 2 22.52 -1.26 76.21
CA MET A 2 21.34 -0.39 76.39
C MET A 2 20.75 0.34 75.18
N THR A 3 19.70 -0.30 74.66
CA THR A 3 18.35 0.24 74.40
C THR A 3 18.01 1.63 74.96
N SER A 4 17.33 2.47 74.17
CA SER A 4 16.08 3.13 74.59
C SER A 4 15.30 3.68 73.40
N ARG A 5 13.97 3.56 73.48
CA ARG A 5 12.95 4.06 72.56
C ARG A 5 12.84 5.58 72.63
N LEU A 6 12.50 6.24 71.52
CA LEU A 6 11.67 7.44 71.56
C LEU A 6 10.75 7.47 70.32
N ALA A 7 9.45 7.35 70.57
CA ALA A 7 8.43 7.77 69.63
C ALA A 7 8.07 9.22 69.98
N LEU A 8 7.94 10.11 68.99
CA LEU A 8 6.88 11.13 68.94
C LEU A 8 6.86 11.89 67.60
N THR A 9 5.65 11.97 67.04
CA THR A 9 5.05 13.08 66.25
C THR A 9 5.66 13.45 64.89
N CYS A 10 5.00 13.00 63.83
CA CYS A 10 5.04 13.63 62.51
C CYS A 10 3.87 14.62 62.42
N GLY A 11 4.19 15.91 62.28
CA GLY A 11 3.24 16.99 62.01
C GLY A 11 3.68 17.73 60.76
N LEU A 12 2.81 17.68 59.74
CA LEU A 12 2.50 18.71 58.76
C LEU A 12 3.63 19.68 58.32
N LEU A 13 4.27 19.42 57.18
CA LEU A 13 4.48 20.43 56.12
C LEU A 13 5.00 19.76 54.83
N ALA A 14 4.31 20.01 53.73
CA ALA A 14 4.71 19.64 52.38
C ALA A 14 6.00 20.37 51.94
N ILE A 15 6.82 19.70 51.12
CA ILE A 15 7.58 20.19 49.95
C ILE A 15 8.72 19.20 49.66
N VAL A 16 8.58 18.52 48.51
CA VAL A 16 9.61 17.89 47.66
C VAL A 16 10.48 16.79 48.31
N GLY A 17 10.18 15.55 47.96
CA GLY A 17 11.06 14.41 48.20
C GLY A 17 10.48 13.16 47.54
N PHE A 18 11.06 12.80 46.39
CA PHE A 18 10.94 11.48 45.78
C PHE A 18 11.14 10.41 46.87
N CYS A 19 10.07 9.69 47.21
CA CYS A 19 10.20 8.38 47.82
C CYS A 19 10.11 7.37 46.68
N ASP A 20 11.22 6.67 46.43
CA ASP A 20 11.23 5.34 45.84
C ASP A 20 10.23 4.47 46.61
N GLY A 21 9.01 4.40 46.07
CA GLY A 21 7.93 3.56 46.55
C GLY A 21 8.05 2.22 45.85
N ALA A 22 8.36 1.19 46.63
CA ALA A 22 8.22 -0.20 46.23
C ALA A 22 6.91 -0.39 45.44
N TRP A 23 7.04 -0.98 44.25
CA TRP A 23 5.94 -1.38 43.39
C TRP A 23 5.05 -2.33 44.17
N SER A 24 3.96 -1.82 44.77
CA SER A 24 2.87 -2.67 45.18
C SER A 24 2.30 -3.26 43.90
N SER A 25 2.31 -4.57 43.75
CA SER A 25 1.48 -5.28 42.79
C SER A 25 0.08 -4.67 42.83
N SER A 26 -0.30 -3.88 41.83
CA SER A 26 -1.65 -3.32 41.71
C SER A 26 -2.60 -4.49 41.80
N ALA A 27 -3.40 -4.55 42.87
CA ALA A 27 -4.28 -5.68 43.09
C ALA A 27 -5.33 -5.68 41.97
N LYS A 28 -5.24 -6.66 41.06
CA LYS A 28 -6.28 -6.92 40.04
C LYS A 28 -7.64 -6.98 40.74
N GLY A 29 -8.59 -6.18 40.27
CA GLY A 29 -9.96 -6.18 40.76
C GLY A 29 -10.72 -7.43 40.34
N ALA A 30 -12.03 -7.43 40.57
CA ALA A 30 -12.87 -8.58 40.20
C ALA A 30 -13.25 -8.49 38.72
N GLU A 31 -13.35 -9.64 38.04
CA GLU A 31 -14.06 -9.70 36.77
C GLU A 31 -15.56 -9.47 37.03
N ARG A 32 -16.13 -8.47 36.35
CA ARG A 32 -17.53 -8.06 36.46
C ARG A 32 -18.28 -8.52 35.23
N VAL A 33 -19.35 -9.29 35.43
CA VAL A 33 -20.14 -9.83 34.33
C VAL A 33 -21.35 -8.93 34.07
N TRP A 34 -21.52 -8.50 32.81
CA TRP A 34 -22.66 -7.73 32.38
C TRP A 34 -23.93 -8.58 32.37
N SER A 35 -24.96 -8.11 33.08
CA SER A 35 -26.28 -8.75 33.11
C SER A 35 -27.35 -8.01 32.30
N GLY A 36 -27.16 -6.71 32.04
CA GLY A 36 -28.16 -5.85 31.40
C GLY A 36 -29.52 -5.84 32.13
N ALA A 37 -29.54 -6.13 33.43
CA ALA A 37 -30.75 -6.45 34.18
C ALA A 37 -31.70 -5.26 34.40
N ALA A 38 -31.19 -4.02 34.37
CA ALA A 38 -31.97 -2.81 34.62
C ALA A 38 -32.21 -2.00 33.33
N ASP A 39 -31.14 -1.72 32.59
CA ASP A 39 -31.16 -0.91 31.37
C ASP A 39 -29.86 -1.16 30.56
N ASN A 40 -29.62 -0.35 29.54
CA ASN A 40 -28.40 -0.38 28.75
C ASN A 40 -27.28 0.53 29.27
N ASP A 41 -27.44 1.24 30.40
CA ASP A 41 -26.39 2.14 30.91
C ASP A 41 -25.24 1.32 31.51
N PHE A 42 -24.05 1.44 30.89
CA PHE A 42 -22.84 0.78 31.36
C PHE A 42 -22.54 1.13 32.83
N TYR A 43 -22.90 2.32 33.31
CA TYR A 43 -22.59 2.75 34.68
C TYR A 43 -23.73 2.55 35.68
N ASN A 44 -24.84 1.94 35.27
CA ASN A 44 -25.86 1.52 36.21
C ASN A 44 -25.39 0.23 36.92
N GLY A 45 -25.01 0.36 38.19
CA GLY A 45 -24.49 -0.75 39.00
C GLY A 45 -25.44 -1.95 39.11
N ALA A 46 -26.74 -1.76 38.93
CA ALA A 46 -27.71 -2.86 38.87
C ALA A 46 -27.43 -3.83 37.71
N ASN A 47 -26.85 -3.36 36.61
CA ASN A 47 -26.44 -4.20 35.48
C ASN A 47 -25.21 -5.07 35.78
N TRP A 48 -24.53 -4.84 36.92
CA TRP A 48 -23.32 -5.56 37.36
C TRP A 48 -23.52 -6.30 38.70
N GLY A 49 -24.77 -6.41 39.17
CA GLY A 49 -25.08 -7.03 40.45
C GLY A 49 -24.61 -6.22 41.68
N GLY A 50 -24.34 -4.92 41.54
CA GLY A 50 -23.83 -4.09 42.62
C GLY A 50 -23.47 -2.67 42.21
N THR A 51 -22.19 -2.30 42.33
CA THR A 51 -21.65 -1.03 41.84
C THR A 51 -21.14 -1.20 40.42
N ALA A 52 -21.13 -0.12 39.64
CA ALA A 52 -20.50 -0.13 38.33
C ALA A 52 -18.99 -0.45 38.45
N PRO A 53 -18.39 -1.08 37.42
CA PRO A 53 -16.95 -1.34 37.35
C PRO A 53 -16.15 -0.04 37.45
N GLY A 54 -14.95 -0.13 38.01
CA GLY A 54 -13.98 0.98 38.10
C GLY A 54 -12.59 0.57 37.62
N GLN A 55 -11.60 1.43 37.87
CA GLN A 55 -10.22 1.33 37.35
C GLN A 55 -9.56 -0.06 37.43
N PHE A 56 -9.84 -0.83 38.48
CA PHE A 56 -9.20 -2.14 38.69
C PHE A 56 -10.08 -3.32 38.25
N ASP A 57 -11.34 -3.07 37.89
CA ASP A 57 -12.29 -4.12 37.50
C ASP A 57 -12.18 -4.37 35.99
N SER A 58 -12.03 -5.64 35.61
CA SER A 58 -12.21 -6.07 34.21
C SER A 58 -13.68 -6.41 33.97
N VAL A 59 -14.17 -6.23 32.75
CA VAL A 59 -15.57 -6.53 32.42
C VAL A 59 -15.70 -7.67 31.42
N LEU A 60 -16.69 -8.53 31.62
CA LEU A 60 -17.09 -9.57 30.68
C LEU A 60 -18.51 -9.28 30.18
N ILE A 61 -18.68 -9.20 28.87
CA ILE A 61 -19.96 -8.95 28.22
C ILE A 61 -20.24 -10.07 27.21
N ASP A 62 -21.12 -11.00 27.58
CA ASP A 62 -21.42 -12.21 26.81
C ASP A 62 -22.82 -12.20 26.16
N GLY A 63 -23.44 -11.01 26.07
CA GLY A 63 -24.74 -10.84 25.41
C GLY A 63 -25.95 -10.95 26.32
N GLY A 64 -25.77 -10.88 27.65
CA GLY A 64 -26.86 -10.82 28.62
C GLY A 64 -27.92 -9.76 28.23
N ALA A 65 -29.13 -10.25 27.93
CA ALA A 65 -30.34 -9.53 27.50
C ALA A 65 -30.41 -8.98 26.05
N ASN A 66 -29.46 -9.28 25.15
CA ASN A 66 -29.40 -8.70 23.78
C ASN A 66 -29.37 -7.15 23.74
N LEU A 67 -29.05 -6.49 24.86
CA LEU A 67 -28.89 -5.04 24.91
C LEU A 67 -27.40 -4.70 24.93
N PRO A 68 -26.91 -3.82 24.04
CA PRO A 68 -25.54 -3.35 24.09
C PRO A 68 -25.30 -2.54 25.36
N ALA A 69 -24.17 -2.75 26.01
CA ALA A 69 -23.75 -1.91 27.13
C ALA A 69 -23.37 -0.53 26.57
N THR A 70 -24.12 0.49 26.96
CA THR A 70 -24.04 1.83 26.38
C THR A 70 -23.32 2.78 27.33
N ILE A 71 -22.22 3.36 26.85
CA ILE A 71 -21.55 4.50 27.49
C ILE A 71 -22.16 5.77 26.89
N GLY A 72 -23.00 6.46 27.67
CA GLY A 72 -23.72 7.64 27.21
C GLY A 72 -22.81 8.84 26.94
N ALA A 73 -23.26 9.77 26.10
CA ALA A 73 -22.48 10.96 25.70
C ALA A 73 -22.01 11.84 26.89
N THR A 74 -22.75 11.81 28.01
CA THR A 74 -22.46 12.57 29.22
C THR A 74 -21.78 11.73 30.32
N ALA A 75 -21.20 10.59 29.97
CA ALA A 75 -20.60 9.66 30.94
C ALA A 75 -19.41 10.26 31.71
N GLY A 76 -18.78 11.32 31.20
CA GLY A 76 -17.59 11.95 31.80
C GLY A 76 -16.35 11.08 31.63
N ASN A 77 -15.41 11.20 32.56
CA ASN A 77 -14.20 10.37 32.60
C ASN A 77 -14.45 9.11 33.42
N ARG A 78 -14.09 7.96 32.86
CA ARG A 78 -14.37 6.63 33.39
C ARG A 78 -13.15 5.74 33.21
N GLU A 79 -13.03 4.73 34.05
CA GLU A 79 -11.85 3.88 34.13
C GLU A 79 -12.25 2.41 34.25
N LEU A 80 -11.50 1.55 33.56
CA LEU A 80 -11.60 0.09 33.61
C LEU A 80 -10.20 -0.52 33.59
N ASP A 81 -10.07 -1.74 34.08
CA ASP A 81 -8.86 -2.53 33.87
C ASP A 81 -8.82 -3.04 32.42
N GLY A 82 -9.84 -3.79 32.00
CA GLY A 82 -9.93 -4.36 30.67
C GLY A 82 -11.35 -4.79 30.34
N PHE A 83 -11.60 -5.22 29.10
CA PHE A 83 -12.91 -5.69 28.67
C PHE A 83 -12.80 -6.94 27.80
N ILE A 84 -13.73 -7.86 27.97
CA ILE A 84 -13.84 -9.08 27.17
C ILE A 84 -15.25 -9.10 26.60
N LEU A 85 -15.36 -8.99 25.27
CA LEU A 85 -16.63 -9.06 24.57
C LEU A 85 -16.76 -10.43 23.90
N GLY A 86 -17.75 -11.19 24.33
CA GLY A 86 -17.96 -12.56 23.91
C GLY A 86 -17.01 -13.55 24.59
N SER A 87 -17.54 -14.71 24.94
CA SER A 87 -16.82 -15.86 25.46
C SER A 87 -17.38 -17.16 24.84
N ALA A 88 -16.77 -18.30 25.17
CA ALA A 88 -17.14 -19.60 24.61
C ALA A 88 -18.62 -19.93 24.81
N GLY A 89 -19.37 -20.00 23.70
CA GLY A 89 -20.80 -20.30 23.69
C GLY A 89 -21.72 -19.11 23.99
N ALA A 90 -21.18 -17.90 24.07
CA ALA A 90 -21.93 -16.65 24.25
C ALA A 90 -22.63 -16.18 22.95
N THR A 91 -23.64 -15.31 23.10
CA THR A 91 -24.37 -14.73 21.94
C THR A 91 -23.73 -13.45 21.40
N GLY A 92 -22.46 -13.18 21.73
CA GLY A 92 -21.74 -11.97 21.34
C GLY A 92 -21.82 -10.88 22.41
N GLY A 93 -20.74 -10.09 22.53
CA GLY A 93 -20.65 -8.95 23.45
C GLY A 93 -20.66 -7.62 22.71
N HIS A 94 -21.44 -6.64 23.17
CA HIS A 94 -21.58 -5.36 22.47
C HIS A 94 -21.44 -4.16 23.41
N ILE A 95 -20.53 -3.24 23.07
CA ILE A 95 -20.41 -1.92 23.68
C ILE A 95 -20.71 -0.84 22.64
N VAL A 96 -21.49 0.17 23.05
CA VAL A 96 -21.70 1.40 22.28
C VAL A 96 -21.29 2.60 23.12
N GLN A 97 -20.21 3.28 22.72
CA GLN A 97 -19.72 4.49 23.34
C GLN A 97 -20.12 5.71 22.52
N ASN A 98 -21.08 6.49 23.02
CA ASN A 98 -21.62 7.67 22.35
C ASN A 98 -20.96 8.99 22.79
N GLY A 99 -19.87 8.93 23.56
CA GLY A 99 -19.10 10.07 24.05
C GLY A 99 -18.33 9.74 25.33
N GLY A 100 -17.86 10.78 26.03
CA GLY A 100 -17.06 10.63 27.26
C GLY A 100 -15.67 10.05 27.02
N VAL A 101 -14.89 9.94 28.09
CA VAL A 101 -13.52 9.39 28.06
C VAL A 101 -13.51 8.08 28.85
N LEU A 102 -13.11 7.00 28.19
CA LEU A 102 -12.84 5.71 28.83
C LEU A 102 -11.34 5.46 28.87
N ASN A 103 -10.76 5.41 30.07
CA ASN A 103 -9.38 4.98 30.27
C ASN A 103 -9.38 3.49 30.61
N VAL A 104 -8.67 2.70 29.82
CA VAL A 104 -8.50 1.26 30.02
C VAL A 104 -7.03 1.06 30.39
N THR A 105 -6.76 0.71 31.65
CA THR A 105 -5.39 0.55 32.15
C THR A 105 -4.69 -0.69 31.56
N ALA A 106 -5.46 -1.66 31.07
CA ALA A 106 -4.99 -2.88 30.41
C ALA A 106 -4.01 -3.71 31.27
N ILE A 107 -4.29 -3.90 32.56
CA ILE A 107 -3.60 -4.94 33.36
C ILE A 107 -4.12 -6.32 32.94
N THR A 108 -5.42 -6.40 32.63
CA THR A 108 -6.06 -7.54 31.97
C THR A 108 -6.20 -7.31 30.46
N GLU A 109 -6.05 -8.37 29.66
CA GLU A 109 -6.22 -8.36 28.21
C GLU A 109 -7.60 -7.83 27.79
N ALA A 110 -7.64 -7.13 26.65
CA ALA A 110 -8.86 -6.59 26.08
C ALA A 110 -9.20 -7.21 24.74
N TYR A 111 -10.42 -7.73 24.63
CA TYR A 111 -10.87 -8.55 23.53
C TYR A 111 -12.21 -8.07 22.97
N VAL A 112 -12.29 -7.95 21.65
CA VAL A 112 -13.56 -7.87 20.92
C VAL A 112 -13.78 -9.15 20.12
N GLY A 113 -14.66 -10.03 20.59
CA GLY A 113 -14.93 -11.32 19.95
C GLY A 113 -13.90 -12.37 20.32
N ARG A 114 -13.98 -12.86 21.56
CA ARG A 114 -13.13 -13.94 22.08
C ARG A 114 -13.81 -15.31 21.98
N GLU A 115 -13.03 -16.34 21.66
CA GLU A 115 -13.30 -17.78 21.83
C GLU A 115 -14.75 -18.23 21.56
N GLY A 116 -15.11 -18.71 20.37
CA GLY A 116 -16.38 -19.47 20.24
C GLY A 116 -17.68 -18.68 20.35
N SER A 117 -17.63 -17.35 20.50
CA SER A 117 -18.79 -16.47 20.61
C SER A 117 -19.45 -16.20 19.26
N LEU A 118 -20.68 -15.69 19.25
CA LEU A 118 -21.23 -15.00 18.07
C LEU A 118 -20.56 -13.62 17.90
N ASP A 119 -20.90 -12.92 16.82
CA ASP A 119 -20.35 -11.61 16.49
C ASP A 119 -20.37 -10.66 17.69
N SER A 120 -19.23 -10.02 17.96
CA SER A 120 -19.06 -9.08 19.07
C SER A 120 -18.61 -7.74 18.53
N SER A 121 -19.04 -6.64 19.16
CA SER A 121 -18.71 -5.31 18.67
C SER A 121 -18.39 -4.29 19.74
N TYR A 122 -17.47 -3.40 19.41
CA TYR A 122 -17.24 -2.15 20.14
C TYR A 122 -17.42 -1.00 19.17
N ILE A 123 -18.37 -0.10 19.43
CA ILE A 123 -18.67 1.04 18.55
C ILE A 123 -18.41 2.34 19.30
N MET A 124 -17.54 3.19 18.75
CA MET A 124 -17.28 4.55 19.20
C MET A 124 -17.94 5.55 18.26
N ASN A 125 -18.82 6.40 18.79
CA ASN A 125 -19.55 7.42 18.04
C ASN A 125 -19.24 8.83 18.55
N GLY A 126 -19.43 9.82 17.68
CA GLY A 126 -19.41 11.23 18.07
C GLY A 126 -18.04 11.64 18.59
N ASP A 127 -17.99 12.20 19.80
CA ASP A 127 -16.75 12.67 20.43
C ASP A 127 -16.22 11.67 21.49
N ALA A 128 -16.50 10.38 21.32
CA ALA A 128 -16.03 9.31 22.20
C ALA A 128 -14.50 9.24 22.21
N VAL A 129 -13.90 9.11 23.41
CA VAL A 129 -12.46 8.94 23.57
C VAL A 129 -12.18 7.64 24.32
N MET A 130 -11.25 6.82 23.81
CA MET A 130 -10.67 5.70 24.52
C MET A 130 -9.15 5.90 24.62
N ASN A 131 -8.64 5.79 25.84
CA ASN A 131 -7.22 5.74 26.12
C ASN A 131 -6.91 4.33 26.64
N PHE A 132 -6.07 3.58 25.94
CA PHE A 132 -5.80 2.17 26.20
C PHE A 132 -4.32 1.94 26.55
N ASP A 133 -4.08 1.26 27.66
CA ASP A 133 -2.77 1.00 28.27
C ASP A 133 -2.02 2.32 28.62
N ASP A 134 -2.71 3.20 29.34
CA ASP A 134 -2.19 4.46 29.91
C ASP A 134 -1.40 5.38 28.95
N PRO A 135 -1.95 5.80 27.80
CA PRO A 135 -1.22 6.62 26.81
C PRO A 135 -0.91 8.06 27.26
N ILE A 136 -1.32 8.48 28.48
CA ILE A 136 -1.25 9.88 28.95
C ILE A 136 -0.64 10.05 30.37
N LEU A 137 -0.74 9.07 31.29
CA LEU A 137 -0.60 9.33 32.74
C LEU A 137 0.75 8.96 33.40
N SER A 138 1.70 8.32 32.72
CA SER A 138 2.96 7.83 33.31
C SER A 138 4.10 8.87 33.42
N GLY A 139 3.80 10.17 33.39
CA GLY A 139 4.81 11.21 33.60
C GLY A 139 5.63 11.53 32.34
N GLY A 140 4.94 11.96 31.29
CA GLY A 140 5.61 12.60 30.14
C GLY A 140 6.50 11.62 29.42
N ALA A 141 5.89 10.50 29.03
CA ALA A 141 6.45 9.69 27.99
C ALA A 141 5.38 9.33 26.95
N GLY A 142 4.72 10.31 26.31
CA GLY A 142 3.96 10.10 25.06
C GLY A 142 4.87 9.60 23.92
N PHE A 143 5.57 8.50 24.17
CA PHE A 143 6.92 8.21 23.73
C PHE A 143 6.98 6.86 22.99
N GLY A 144 5.83 6.23 22.74
CA GLY A 144 5.80 4.89 22.16
C GLY A 144 6.61 3.89 23.00
N THR A 145 6.27 3.77 24.28
CA THR A 145 6.70 2.64 25.12
C THR A 145 5.63 1.56 25.07
N ASP A 146 5.98 0.29 25.27
CA ASP A 146 5.13 -0.93 25.29
C ASP A 146 4.03 -0.92 26.40
N GLY A 147 3.39 0.21 26.65
CA GLY A 147 2.50 0.42 27.79
C GLY A 147 3.17 0.18 29.14
N THR A 148 2.37 0.10 30.20
CA THR A 148 2.90 -0.35 31.52
C THR A 148 2.88 -1.87 31.66
N ASN A 149 2.08 -2.55 30.82
CA ASN A 149 1.79 -3.98 30.92
C ASN A 149 2.06 -4.77 29.62
N GLY A 150 2.40 -4.13 28.50
CA GLY A 150 2.66 -4.78 27.22
C GLY A 150 1.43 -5.50 26.67
N ARG A 151 0.24 -4.86 26.77
CA ARG A 151 -1.03 -5.47 26.40
C ARG A 151 -1.59 -4.87 25.14
N ASP A 152 -2.12 -5.75 24.31
CA ASP A 152 -2.68 -5.39 23.02
C ASP A 152 -4.19 -5.17 23.13
N LEU A 153 -4.72 -4.32 22.25
CA LEU A 153 -6.14 -4.37 21.94
C LEU A 153 -6.35 -5.41 20.83
N GLU A 154 -6.98 -6.53 21.17
CA GLU A 154 -7.20 -7.62 20.23
C GLU A 154 -8.66 -7.68 19.72
N ILE A 155 -8.80 -7.67 18.40
CA ILE A 155 -10.08 -7.76 17.69
C ILE A 155 -10.15 -9.11 16.97
N GLY A 156 -11.13 -9.93 17.33
CA GLY A 156 -11.32 -11.26 16.74
C GLY A 156 -10.29 -12.27 17.22
N ALA A 157 -10.06 -12.37 18.53
CA ALA A 157 -9.01 -13.21 19.10
C ALA A 157 -9.50 -14.64 19.45
N ARG A 158 -8.87 -15.63 18.80
CA ARG A 158 -8.96 -17.08 19.05
C ARG A 158 -10.20 -17.81 18.49
N SER A 159 -9.90 -18.95 17.88
CA SER A 159 -10.83 -19.86 17.18
C SER A 159 -12.16 -20.13 17.91
N GLY A 160 -13.25 -20.08 17.12
CA GLY A 160 -14.60 -20.56 17.42
C GLY A 160 -15.66 -19.51 17.09
N ALA A 161 -16.75 -19.74 16.37
CA ALA A 161 -17.26 -20.92 15.67
C ALA A 161 -17.59 -20.52 14.22
N ASN A 162 -17.05 -21.20 13.21
CA ASN A 162 -17.39 -20.95 11.80
C ASN A 162 -17.24 -19.49 11.30
N GLY A 163 -16.31 -18.69 11.84
CA GLY A 163 -16.05 -17.33 11.34
C GLY A 163 -16.87 -16.21 11.97
N SER A 164 -17.31 -16.34 13.23
CA SER A 164 -17.85 -15.21 14.01
C SER A 164 -16.89 -14.03 14.02
N LEU A 165 -17.40 -12.81 13.85
CA LEU A 165 -16.62 -11.60 13.62
C LEU A 165 -16.52 -10.73 14.89
N GLY A 166 -15.31 -10.41 15.31
CA GLY A 166 -15.06 -9.29 16.23
C GLY A 166 -14.95 -7.99 15.44
N THR A 167 -15.75 -6.96 15.78
CA THR A 167 -15.74 -5.67 15.07
C THR A 167 -15.47 -4.51 16.02
N PHE A 168 -14.46 -3.69 15.73
CA PHE A 168 -14.24 -2.42 16.40
C PHE A 168 -14.48 -1.28 15.40
N GLU A 169 -15.42 -0.39 15.70
CA GLU A 169 -15.85 0.67 14.81
C GLU A 169 -15.67 2.04 15.46
N MET A 170 -15.18 3.00 14.69
CA MET A 170 -14.98 4.38 15.09
C MET A 170 -15.59 5.32 14.07
N HIS A 171 -16.51 6.18 14.52
CA HIS A 171 -17.24 7.11 13.67
C HIS A 171 -17.22 8.54 14.19
N GLY A 172 -17.50 9.49 13.30
CA GLY A 172 -17.66 10.89 13.69
C GLY A 172 -16.32 11.54 14.04
N ASN A 173 -16.12 11.98 15.28
CA ASN A 173 -14.85 12.56 15.74
C ASN A 173 -14.22 11.70 16.85
N ALA A 174 -14.53 10.39 16.88
CA ALA A 174 -14.05 9.49 17.92
C ALA A 174 -12.52 9.43 17.93
N ILE A 175 -11.92 9.30 19.12
CA ILE A 175 -10.48 9.25 19.30
C ILE A 175 -10.09 7.98 20.06
N LEU A 176 -9.27 7.14 19.44
CA LEU A 176 -8.66 5.96 20.06
C LEU A 176 -7.17 6.20 20.21
N ARG A 177 -6.64 5.99 21.41
CA ARG A 177 -5.21 6.01 21.72
C ARG A 177 -4.82 4.69 22.34
N ILE A 178 -3.86 4.01 21.76
CA ILE A 178 -3.32 2.72 22.22
C ILE A 178 -1.82 2.91 22.42
N SER A 179 -1.31 2.59 23.61
CA SER A 179 0.13 2.70 23.88
C SER A 179 0.96 1.63 23.18
N ASP A 180 0.43 0.41 23.04
CA ASP A 180 1.12 -0.73 22.45
C ASP A 180 0.51 -1.12 21.10
N ASP A 181 0.10 -2.37 20.89
CA ASP A 181 -0.41 -2.88 19.61
C ASP A 181 -1.94 -2.87 19.46
N LEU A 182 -2.37 -2.67 18.22
CA LEU A 182 -3.70 -3.00 17.74
C LEU A 182 -3.64 -4.28 16.88
N LYS A 183 -4.28 -5.35 17.34
CA LYS A 183 -4.25 -6.66 16.69
C LYS A 183 -5.61 -7.00 16.09
N ILE A 184 -5.66 -7.22 14.78
CA ILE A 184 -6.89 -7.46 14.01
C ILE A 184 -6.82 -8.85 13.40
N GLY A 185 -7.59 -9.77 13.97
CA GLY A 185 -7.52 -11.19 13.65
C GLY A 185 -6.08 -11.69 13.76
N ALA A 186 -5.35 -11.35 14.82
CA ALA A 186 -3.93 -11.75 14.91
C ALA A 186 -3.76 -13.20 15.38
N GLU A 187 -4.65 -13.67 16.26
CA GLU A 187 -4.58 -14.98 16.91
C GLU A 187 -5.12 -16.12 16.05
N GLY A 188 -4.69 -17.35 16.34
CA GLY A 188 -5.09 -18.56 15.61
C GLY A 188 -6.61 -18.70 15.48
N GLY A 189 -7.09 -18.77 14.25
CA GLY A 189 -8.51 -18.88 13.88
C GLY A 189 -9.31 -17.60 14.12
N GLY A 190 -8.63 -16.48 14.35
CA GLY A 190 -9.23 -15.18 14.61
C GLY A 190 -9.93 -14.60 13.38
N ASN A 191 -11.02 -13.86 13.61
CA ASN A 191 -11.74 -13.12 12.57
C ASN A 191 -12.10 -11.73 13.10
N GLY A 192 -11.35 -10.71 12.69
CA GLY A 192 -11.41 -9.37 13.24
C GLY A 192 -11.59 -8.32 12.16
N LYS A 193 -12.36 -7.28 12.47
CA LYS A 193 -12.56 -6.12 11.60
C LYS A 193 -12.41 -4.82 12.38
N PHE A 194 -11.54 -3.94 11.89
CA PHE A 194 -11.41 -2.57 12.37
C PHE A 194 -11.95 -1.62 11.31
N VAL A 195 -12.86 -0.73 11.69
CA VAL A 195 -13.45 0.29 10.82
C VAL A 195 -13.25 1.66 11.46
N ILE A 196 -12.72 2.60 10.68
CA ILE A 196 -12.61 4.01 11.07
C ILE A 196 -13.13 4.90 9.94
N ASP A 197 -14.06 5.80 10.24
CA ASP A 197 -14.64 6.72 9.27
C ASP A 197 -14.90 8.13 9.83
N GLY A 198 -15.54 8.99 9.03
CA GLY A 198 -15.85 10.37 9.42
C GLY A 198 -14.58 11.19 9.58
N ASN A 199 -14.41 11.87 10.70
CA ASN A 199 -13.16 12.53 11.10
C ASN A 199 -12.50 11.81 12.29
N ALA A 200 -12.80 10.53 12.51
CA ALA A 200 -12.28 9.78 13.64
C ALA A 200 -10.77 9.59 13.52
N GLN A 201 -10.10 9.46 14.67
CA GLN A 201 -8.63 9.43 14.76
C GLN A 201 -8.15 8.27 15.64
N ALA A 202 -7.27 7.43 15.12
CA ALA A 202 -6.61 6.37 15.86
C ALA A 202 -5.09 6.59 15.94
N PHE A 203 -4.56 6.51 17.15
CA PHE A 203 -3.15 6.71 17.47
C PHE A 203 -2.64 5.44 18.16
N VAL A 204 -1.73 4.73 17.50
CA VAL A 204 -1.19 3.44 17.98
C VAL A 204 0.30 3.61 18.23
N GLY A 205 0.75 3.26 19.42
CA GLY A 205 2.13 3.46 19.84
C GLY A 205 3.08 2.50 19.17
N SER A 206 2.85 1.18 19.30
CA SER A 206 3.72 0.13 18.75
C SER A 206 3.37 -0.20 17.31
N GLY A 207 2.43 -1.10 17.05
CA GLY A 207 2.09 -1.51 15.71
C GLY A 207 0.62 -1.84 15.50
N VAL A 208 0.26 -1.91 14.23
CA VAL A 208 -1.00 -2.48 13.78
C VAL A 208 -0.68 -3.78 13.09
N ALA A 209 -1.36 -4.86 13.47
CA ALA A 209 -1.18 -6.15 12.85
C ALA A 209 -2.50 -6.72 12.33
N VAL A 210 -2.49 -7.18 11.09
CA VAL A 210 -3.66 -7.73 10.38
C VAL A 210 -3.34 -9.14 9.92
N SER A 211 -3.97 -10.15 10.53
CA SER A 211 -3.78 -11.58 10.22
C SER A 211 -2.39 -12.17 10.54
N GLU A 212 -2.01 -12.23 11.82
CA GLU A 212 -0.68 -12.74 12.24
C GLU A 212 -0.59 -14.26 12.46
N SER A 213 -1.62 -15.04 12.13
CA SER A 213 -1.58 -16.50 12.36
C SER A 213 -2.26 -17.33 11.27
N GLY A 214 -1.95 -18.63 11.27
CA GLY A 214 -2.04 -19.51 10.09
C GLY A 214 -3.43 -19.70 9.50
N ASP A 215 -4.46 -19.32 10.27
CA ASP A 215 -5.86 -19.44 9.93
C ASP A 215 -6.70 -18.20 10.29
N SER A 216 -6.06 -17.04 10.46
CA SER A 216 -6.73 -15.81 10.86
C SER A 216 -7.15 -14.89 9.70
N LYS A 217 -8.26 -14.17 9.85
CA LYS A 217 -8.80 -13.18 8.90
C LYS A 217 -8.92 -11.82 9.55
N GLY A 218 -8.15 -10.86 9.07
CA GLY A 218 -8.19 -9.48 9.53
C GLY A 218 -8.65 -8.54 8.41
N GLU A 219 -9.61 -7.67 8.73
CA GLU A 219 -10.06 -6.58 7.87
C GLU A 219 -9.73 -5.22 8.51
N PHE A 220 -9.00 -4.37 7.79
CA PHE A 220 -8.75 -2.98 8.18
C PHE A 220 -9.38 -2.05 7.14
N LEU A 221 -10.32 -1.21 7.56
CA LEU A 221 -10.98 -0.21 6.70
C LEU A 221 -10.84 1.19 7.28
N ALA A 222 -10.20 2.09 6.52
CA ALA A 222 -10.19 3.52 6.79
C ALA A 222 -10.93 4.29 5.69
N ALA A 223 -11.88 5.13 6.08
CA ALA A 223 -12.79 5.86 5.19
C ALA A 223 -13.07 7.29 5.68
N GLY A 224 -13.88 8.06 4.95
CA GLY A 224 -14.15 9.47 5.26
C GLY A 224 -12.89 10.34 5.23
N ASN A 225 -12.77 11.27 6.18
CA ASN A 225 -11.55 12.05 6.46
C ASN A 225 -10.79 11.50 7.68
N SER A 226 -10.89 10.19 7.94
CA SER A 226 -10.27 9.58 9.12
C SER A 226 -8.75 9.64 9.07
N LEU A 227 -8.13 9.55 10.25
CA LEU A 227 -6.68 9.58 10.41
C LEU A 227 -6.21 8.42 11.28
N VAL A 228 -5.27 7.64 10.77
CA VAL A 228 -4.58 6.60 11.55
C VAL A 228 -3.09 6.89 11.56
N VAL A 229 -2.50 6.87 12.74
CA VAL A 229 -1.08 7.15 12.97
C VAL A 229 -0.51 6.02 13.81
N VAL A 230 0.50 5.32 13.27
CA VAL A 230 1.16 4.18 13.91
C VAL A 230 2.61 4.56 14.23
N GLY A 231 3.06 4.22 15.43
CA GLY A 231 4.33 4.66 16.00
C GLY A 231 4.18 5.81 17.01
N ASN A 232 3.00 6.41 17.15
CA ASN A 232 2.76 7.52 18.08
C ASN A 232 1.37 7.39 18.73
N SER A 233 1.34 7.01 19.99
CA SER A 233 0.12 6.85 20.80
C SER A 233 -0.46 8.16 21.36
N SER A 234 0.32 9.24 21.37
CA SER A 234 -0.02 10.48 22.07
C SER A 234 -0.73 11.54 21.21
N ALA A 235 -0.87 11.29 19.90
CA ALA A 235 -1.24 12.30 18.92
C ALA A 235 -0.27 13.50 18.92
N ALA A 236 -0.74 14.67 18.48
CA ALA A 236 0.01 15.90 18.59
C ALA A 236 -0.24 16.56 19.92
N GLY A 237 0.81 16.68 20.72
CA GLY A 237 0.66 17.41 21.97
C GLY A 237 1.68 17.17 23.04
N ASP A 238 2.83 16.55 22.77
CA ASP A 238 3.94 16.62 23.72
C ASP A 238 5.05 17.55 23.23
N ALA A 239 5.16 18.70 23.90
CA ALA A 239 6.20 19.70 23.66
C ALA A 239 7.59 19.21 24.10
N ASP A 240 7.67 18.10 24.85
CA ASP A 240 8.91 17.55 25.39
C ASP A 240 9.61 16.54 24.44
N GLY A 241 9.25 16.55 23.14
CA GLY A 241 9.91 15.76 22.11
C GLY A 241 9.37 14.34 22.05
N GLY A 242 8.28 14.17 21.29
CA GLY A 242 7.62 12.88 21.09
C GLY A 242 8.61 11.82 20.61
N ARG A 243 8.80 10.78 21.42
CA ARG A 243 9.48 9.54 21.00
C ARG A 243 8.42 8.62 20.39
N THR A 244 8.86 7.73 19.50
CA THR A 244 7.97 6.77 18.84
C THR A 244 8.45 5.36 19.09
N ASN A 245 7.51 4.42 19.14
CA ASN A 245 7.83 3.00 19.15
C ASN A 245 8.10 2.52 17.70
N GLU A 246 8.18 1.21 17.52
CA GLU A 246 8.48 0.50 16.27
C GLU A 246 7.63 0.98 15.07
N GLY A 247 6.36 1.33 15.27
CA GLY A 247 5.48 1.93 14.26
C GLY A 247 5.18 1.02 13.07
N TYR A 248 5.14 -0.29 13.30
CA TYR A 248 4.99 -1.26 12.23
C TYR A 248 3.53 -1.42 11.78
N PHE A 249 3.33 -1.62 10.49
CA PHE A 249 2.10 -2.13 9.93
C PHE A 249 2.38 -3.53 9.37
N THR A 250 1.95 -4.54 10.12
CA THR A 250 2.13 -5.94 9.76
C THR A 250 0.90 -6.43 9.01
N LEU A 251 1.11 -6.75 7.75
CA LEU A 251 0.18 -7.52 6.92
C LEU A 251 0.28 -9.01 7.28
N SER A 252 -0.43 -9.87 6.55
CA SER A 252 -0.50 -11.30 6.86
C SER A 252 0.87 -11.94 7.15
N THR A 253 0.96 -12.83 8.14
CA THR A 253 2.23 -13.51 8.45
C THR A 253 2.19 -14.99 8.10
N SER A 254 1.02 -15.53 7.72
CA SER A 254 0.82 -16.96 7.44
C SER A 254 -0.50 -17.24 6.70
N GLY A 255 -0.85 -18.51 6.48
CA GLY A 255 -1.66 -19.02 5.35
C GLY A 255 -3.10 -18.52 5.07
N ILE A 256 -3.57 -17.39 5.61
CA ILE A 256 -4.87 -16.77 5.25
C ILE A 256 -4.69 -15.29 4.80
N SER A 257 -5.77 -14.71 4.29
CA SER A 257 -5.91 -13.35 3.75
C SER A 257 -6.07 -12.26 4.82
N ALA A 258 -5.25 -11.21 4.72
CA ALA A 258 -5.56 -9.89 5.27
C ALA A 258 -6.22 -9.02 4.19
N ASP A 259 -7.22 -8.24 4.55
CA ASP A 259 -7.83 -7.25 3.66
C ASP A 259 -7.65 -5.85 4.26
N VAL A 260 -6.94 -4.99 3.54
CA VAL A 260 -6.63 -3.61 3.95
C VAL A 260 -7.20 -2.66 2.90
N LYS A 261 -8.08 -1.76 3.33
CA LYS A 261 -8.71 -0.79 2.44
C LYS A 261 -8.62 0.62 3.00
N ILE A 262 -8.12 1.55 2.19
CA ILE A 262 -8.18 3.00 2.46
C ILE A 262 -8.94 3.66 1.30
N GLN A 263 -9.96 4.46 1.63
CA GLN A 263 -10.85 5.07 0.63
C GLN A 263 -11.29 6.48 1.07
N ASP A 264 -12.13 7.13 0.27
CA ASP A 264 -12.57 8.52 0.45
C ASP A 264 -11.38 9.49 0.55
N SER A 265 -11.13 10.10 1.71
CA SER A 265 -10.02 11.01 1.98
C SER A 265 -9.25 10.60 3.23
N ALA A 266 -9.34 9.31 3.59
CA ALA A 266 -8.72 8.76 4.79
C ALA A 266 -7.20 8.71 4.64
N LYS A 267 -6.49 8.92 5.75
CA LYS A 267 -5.02 8.95 5.75
C LYS A 267 -4.46 7.99 6.79
N VAL A 268 -3.52 7.16 6.36
CA VAL A 268 -2.81 6.21 7.22
C VAL A 268 -1.32 6.49 7.16
N TYR A 269 -0.71 6.67 8.33
CA TYR A 269 0.70 6.97 8.50
C TYR A 269 1.36 5.88 9.34
N VAL A 270 2.41 5.25 8.81
CA VAL A 270 3.14 4.14 9.45
C VAL A 270 4.65 4.36 9.31
N ARG A 271 5.44 3.77 10.22
CA ARG A 271 6.91 3.84 10.11
C ARG A 271 7.47 2.77 9.18
N THR A 272 6.92 1.57 9.26
CA THR A 272 7.40 0.42 8.48
C THR A 272 6.22 -0.39 8.01
N LEU A 273 6.32 -0.92 6.79
CA LEU A 273 5.32 -1.82 6.20
C LEU A 273 5.96 -3.19 5.98
N GLN A 274 5.32 -4.24 6.50
CA GLN A 274 5.89 -5.58 6.41
C GLN A 274 4.83 -6.67 6.18
N GLN A 275 5.17 -7.69 5.40
CA GLN A 275 4.44 -8.96 5.38
C GLN A 275 5.41 -10.13 5.49
N ARG A 276 4.99 -11.19 6.19
CA ARG A 276 5.83 -12.38 6.39
C ARG A 276 5.25 -13.65 5.76
N GLY A 277 3.97 -13.68 5.43
CA GLY A 277 3.31 -14.84 4.82
C GLY A 277 1.90 -14.51 4.36
N GLY A 278 1.16 -15.52 3.91
CA GLY A 278 -0.25 -15.38 3.55
C GLY A 278 -0.55 -14.45 2.38
N LEU A 279 -1.83 -14.24 2.12
CA LEU A 279 -2.31 -13.29 1.11
C LEU A 279 -2.65 -11.96 1.78
N THR A 280 -2.37 -10.85 1.12
CA THR A 280 -2.97 -9.56 1.46
C THR A 280 -3.54 -8.91 0.21
N ASN A 281 -4.81 -8.52 0.28
CA ASN A 281 -5.37 -7.57 -0.67
C ASN A 281 -5.33 -6.19 -0.02
N PHE A 282 -4.57 -5.29 -0.63
CA PHE A 282 -4.38 -3.95 -0.15
C PHE A 282 -4.90 -2.98 -1.22
N THR A 283 -6.00 -2.30 -0.95
CA THR A 283 -6.61 -1.34 -1.88
C THR A 283 -6.56 0.07 -1.32
N ILE A 284 -6.13 1.02 -2.16
CA ILE A 284 -6.26 2.46 -1.91
C ILE A 284 -7.02 3.05 -3.10
N GLU A 285 -8.12 3.76 -2.83
CA GLU A 285 -9.01 4.31 -3.84
C GLU A 285 -9.52 5.70 -3.47
N ASP A 286 -10.29 6.34 -4.36
CA ASP A 286 -10.73 7.72 -4.25
C ASP A 286 -9.55 8.68 -4.02
N GLN A 287 -9.49 9.39 -2.89
CA GLN A 287 -8.39 10.24 -2.44
C GLN A 287 -7.72 9.68 -1.17
N GLY A 288 -7.85 8.36 -0.94
CA GLY A 288 -7.21 7.68 0.19
C GLY A 288 -5.69 7.76 0.10
N GLU A 289 -5.04 7.90 1.26
CA GLU A 289 -3.58 8.04 1.33
C GLU A 289 -2.95 7.06 2.34
N PHE A 290 -1.91 6.35 1.93
CA PHE A 290 -1.07 5.53 2.79
C PHE A 290 0.38 5.95 2.67
N HIS A 291 1.00 6.28 3.81
CA HIS A 291 2.35 6.80 3.87
C HIS A 291 3.21 5.96 4.81
N VAL A 292 4.34 5.51 4.30
CA VAL A 292 5.44 4.94 5.08
C VAL A 292 6.54 5.99 5.19
N PHE A 293 7.02 6.32 6.39
CA PHE A 293 8.08 7.32 6.57
C PHE A 293 8.95 7.03 7.81
N ASP A 294 10.20 7.52 7.82
CA ASP A 294 11.03 7.49 9.02
C ASP A 294 10.88 8.74 9.90
N VAL A 295 10.79 9.93 9.28
CA VAL A 295 10.62 11.22 9.96
C VAL A 295 9.29 11.84 9.56
N TYR A 296 8.37 12.02 10.51
CA TYR A 296 7.13 12.76 10.28
C TYR A 296 7.48 14.23 10.00
N ASN A 297 7.59 14.60 8.73
CA ASN A 297 7.64 16.00 8.31
C ASN A 297 6.34 16.39 7.58
N PHE A 298 5.24 15.70 7.89
CA PHE A 298 3.93 16.04 7.40
C PHE A 298 3.17 16.83 8.47
N ALA A 299 2.65 17.99 8.09
CA ALA A 299 1.62 18.67 8.85
C ALA A 299 0.31 17.89 8.63
N ALA A 300 0.13 16.77 9.32
CA ALA A 300 -1.17 16.14 9.36
C ALA A 300 -2.19 17.17 9.88
N PRO A 301 -3.39 17.27 9.28
CA PRO A 301 -4.39 18.22 9.70
C PRO A 301 -4.63 18.03 11.20
N ASN A 302 -4.38 19.08 11.99
CA ASN A 302 -4.53 19.11 13.45
C ASN A 302 -3.41 18.50 14.30
N LEU A 303 -2.27 18.09 13.72
CA LEU A 303 -1.15 17.51 14.50
C LEU A 303 0.06 18.44 14.78
N GLY A 304 0.06 19.68 14.30
CA GLY A 304 1.25 20.53 14.39
C GLY A 304 2.50 19.85 13.80
N THR A 305 3.69 20.37 14.08
CA THR A 305 4.96 19.72 13.75
C THR A 305 5.38 18.83 14.92
N ALA A 306 4.96 17.56 14.91
CA ALA A 306 5.62 16.53 15.71
C ALA A 306 6.79 15.98 14.88
N THR A 307 8.00 16.47 15.13
CA THR A 307 9.21 15.85 14.54
C THR A 307 9.42 14.52 15.23
N VAL A 308 8.94 13.45 14.60
CA VAL A 308 9.29 12.10 15.01
C VAL A 308 10.74 11.87 14.62
N VAL A 309 11.58 11.69 15.62
CA VAL A 309 13.01 11.41 15.44
C VAL A 309 13.23 9.91 15.64
N ARG A 310 14.22 9.36 14.93
CA ARG A 310 14.69 7.96 15.03
C ARG A 310 14.61 7.39 16.46
N ASN A 311 14.30 6.10 16.53
CA ASN A 311 14.31 5.32 17.77
C ASN A 311 15.65 5.50 18.52
N GLN A 312 15.65 6.28 19.60
CA GLN A 312 16.85 6.51 20.44
C GLN A 312 17.20 5.29 21.32
N PHE A 313 16.39 4.23 21.35
CA PHE A 313 16.58 3.10 22.26
C PHE A 313 17.60 2.06 21.78
N GLY A 314 18.20 2.24 20.60
CA GLY A 314 19.34 1.42 20.17
C GLY A 314 19.04 -0.07 20.07
N PHE A 315 17.77 -0.46 19.88
CA PHE A 315 17.42 -1.84 19.56
C PHE A 315 17.74 -2.12 18.09
N ASN A 316 18.46 -3.22 17.90
CA ASN A 316 19.37 -3.51 16.80
C ASN A 316 18.67 -4.05 15.54
N SER A 317 17.55 -3.48 15.12
CA SER A 317 17.03 -3.77 13.77
C SER A 317 16.13 -2.63 13.34
N GLU A 318 16.73 -1.58 12.78
CA GLU A 318 16.00 -0.69 11.89
C GLU A 318 15.34 -1.57 10.81
N ARG A 319 14.01 -1.50 10.68
CA ARG A 319 13.25 -2.41 9.82
C ARG A 319 12.95 -1.77 8.48
N THR A 320 13.50 -2.35 7.42
CA THR A 320 13.19 -1.97 6.04
C THR A 320 11.75 -2.36 5.68
N SER A 321 11.13 -1.58 4.80
CA SER A 321 9.76 -1.86 4.33
C SER A 321 9.77 -3.00 3.32
N HIS A 322 9.23 -4.16 3.68
CA HIS A 322 9.34 -5.41 2.92
C HIS A 322 7.99 -6.10 2.77
N LEU A 323 7.46 -6.14 1.55
CA LEU A 323 6.12 -6.64 1.29
C LEU A 323 5.99 -8.16 1.20
N ALA A 324 7.01 -8.94 0.80
CA ALA A 324 6.84 -10.39 0.69
C ALA A 324 8.13 -11.17 1.04
N GLN A 325 8.31 -11.43 2.34
CA GLN A 325 9.56 -11.97 2.90
C GLN A 325 9.67 -13.51 2.86
N SER A 326 8.61 -14.25 2.51
CA SER A 326 8.61 -15.73 2.43
C SER A 326 7.86 -16.26 1.23
N GLU A 327 8.09 -17.52 0.87
CA GLU A 327 7.41 -18.25 -0.22
C GLU A 327 5.88 -18.27 -0.14
N SER A 328 5.33 -18.12 1.07
CA SER A 328 3.88 -18.09 1.28
C SER A 328 3.29 -16.69 1.19
N ALA A 329 4.11 -15.64 1.16
CA ALA A 329 3.66 -14.27 1.15
C ALA A 329 3.21 -13.85 -0.25
N GLN A 330 2.02 -13.27 -0.34
CA GLN A 330 1.47 -12.66 -1.54
C GLN A 330 0.83 -11.32 -1.20
N VAL A 331 1.21 -10.27 -1.92
CA VAL A 331 0.62 -8.92 -1.78
C VAL A 331 0.05 -8.47 -3.11
N ASN A 332 -1.22 -8.10 -3.10
CA ASN A 332 -1.85 -7.39 -4.20
C ASN A 332 -2.16 -5.97 -3.73
N LEU A 333 -1.32 -5.00 -4.10
CA LEU A 333 -1.54 -3.58 -3.85
C LEU A 333 -2.19 -2.94 -5.07
N THR A 334 -3.40 -2.41 -4.92
CA THR A 334 -4.14 -1.70 -5.97
C THR A 334 -4.32 -0.24 -5.59
N LEU A 335 -3.90 0.66 -6.47
CA LEU A 335 -4.10 2.11 -6.36
C LEU A 335 -4.98 2.58 -7.52
N ARG A 336 -6.07 3.29 -7.24
CA ARG A 336 -6.99 3.81 -8.29
C ARG A 336 -7.53 5.20 -7.97
N ASP A 337 -8.21 5.81 -8.93
CA ASP A 337 -8.71 7.18 -8.84
C ASP A 337 -7.60 8.20 -8.58
N ASP A 338 -7.60 8.89 -7.43
CA ASP A 338 -6.61 9.86 -6.98
C ASP A 338 -5.81 9.35 -5.75
N ALA A 339 -5.78 8.02 -5.54
CA ALA A 339 -5.11 7.37 -4.42
C ALA A 339 -3.62 7.70 -4.32
N VAL A 340 -3.09 7.77 -3.10
CA VAL A 340 -1.67 8.08 -2.85
C VAL A 340 -1.02 6.99 -2.00
N PHE A 341 0.08 6.44 -2.50
CA PHE A 341 1.01 5.61 -1.74
C PHE A 341 2.41 6.22 -1.79
N THR A 342 3.00 6.49 -0.62
CA THR A 342 4.37 7.01 -0.56
C THR A 342 5.24 6.27 0.43
N VAL A 343 6.52 6.11 0.09
CA VAL A 343 7.55 5.58 1.00
C VAL A 343 8.70 6.57 1.12
N ASP A 344 9.01 6.97 2.35
CA ASP A 344 10.15 7.78 2.74
C ASP A 344 10.85 7.18 3.96
N SER A 345 11.39 5.98 3.79
CA SER A 345 12.08 5.21 4.83
C SER A 345 13.58 5.12 4.55
N ASP A 346 14.30 6.20 4.87
CA ASP A 346 15.77 6.25 4.92
C ASP A 346 16.24 5.98 6.36
N LEU A 347 16.55 4.71 6.64
CA LEU A 347 16.99 4.30 7.97
C LEU A 347 18.46 4.66 8.22
N GLY A 348 19.24 4.95 7.18
CA GLY A 348 20.62 5.39 7.27
C GLY A 348 21.64 4.35 7.77
N ASP A 349 21.22 3.15 8.22
CA ASP A 349 22.11 2.04 8.63
C ASP A 349 21.66 0.65 8.11
N THR A 350 20.75 0.58 7.13
CA THR A 350 20.30 -0.69 6.51
C THR A 350 20.83 -0.91 5.10
N GLU A 351 20.98 -2.18 4.72
CA GLU A 351 21.48 -2.62 3.39
C GLU A 351 20.57 -2.20 2.23
N TYR A 352 19.27 -2.03 2.51
CA TYR A 352 18.25 -1.58 1.56
C TYR A 352 17.52 -0.37 2.13
N SER A 353 17.39 0.72 1.36
CA SER A 353 16.61 1.91 1.73
C SER A 353 15.38 2.01 0.84
N GLY A 354 14.27 2.52 1.36
CA GLY A 354 13.00 2.59 0.61
C GLY A 354 12.16 1.32 0.73
N LEU A 355 11.78 0.73 -0.42
CA LEU A 355 10.81 -0.37 -0.48
C LEU A 355 11.37 -1.60 -1.19
N ALA A 356 11.32 -2.75 -0.52
CA ALA A 356 11.55 -4.06 -1.14
C ALA A 356 10.23 -4.79 -1.36
N LEU A 357 10.02 -5.30 -2.57
CA LEU A 357 8.78 -5.99 -2.93
C LEU A 357 8.83 -7.46 -2.49
N ALA A 358 9.69 -8.28 -3.10
CA ALA A 358 9.77 -9.71 -2.82
C ALA A 358 11.18 -10.15 -2.43
N GLY A 359 11.26 -11.12 -1.52
CA GLY A 359 12.52 -11.66 -1.02
C GLY A 359 13.17 -10.80 0.06
N GLY A 360 14.29 -11.29 0.60
CA GLY A 360 14.93 -10.69 1.77
C GLY A 360 14.07 -10.72 3.04
N ASN A 361 14.49 -9.97 4.05
CA ASN A 361 13.73 -9.77 5.28
C ASN A 361 13.81 -8.32 5.76
N ASN A 362 12.87 -7.96 6.63
CA ASN A 362 12.78 -6.66 7.29
C ASN A 362 13.95 -6.33 8.24
N SER A 363 15.01 -7.14 8.30
CA SER A 363 16.27 -6.80 8.98
C SER A 363 17.39 -6.46 7.99
N GLY A 364 17.05 -6.25 6.72
CA GLY A 364 17.99 -5.99 5.63
C GLY A 364 18.71 -7.23 5.12
N GLY A 365 18.48 -8.41 5.71
CA GLY A 365 19.15 -9.64 5.33
C GLY A 365 18.48 -10.33 4.14
N ILE A 366 19.29 -10.94 3.28
CA ILE A 366 18.78 -11.76 2.17
C ILE A 366 18.35 -13.14 2.70
N THR A 367 17.15 -13.57 2.33
CA THR A 367 16.58 -14.85 2.74
C THR A 367 16.63 -15.88 1.60
N ALA A 368 16.56 -17.16 1.96
CA ALA A 368 16.50 -18.26 1.00
C ALA A 368 15.06 -18.56 0.52
N THR A 369 14.12 -17.64 0.73
CA THR A 369 12.69 -17.77 0.43
C THR A 369 12.17 -16.43 -0.07
N GLY A 370 11.28 -16.39 -1.05
CA GLY A 370 10.68 -15.13 -1.48
C GLY A 370 9.23 -15.29 -1.90
N GLY A 371 8.43 -14.23 -1.72
CA GLY A 371 7.00 -14.23 -2.02
C GLY A 371 6.65 -13.47 -3.30
N LYS A 372 5.36 -13.19 -3.47
CA LYS A 372 4.83 -12.55 -4.67
C LYS A 372 4.27 -11.17 -4.37
N VAL A 373 4.60 -10.18 -5.17
CA VAL A 373 4.01 -8.84 -5.08
C VAL A 373 3.52 -8.39 -6.44
N LEU A 374 2.27 -7.94 -6.49
CA LEU A 374 1.70 -7.16 -7.57
C LEU A 374 1.36 -5.78 -7.02
N ILE A 375 1.95 -4.74 -7.59
CA ILE A 375 1.50 -3.36 -7.44
C ILE A 375 0.81 -2.98 -8.75
N ASP A 376 -0.46 -2.57 -8.67
CA ASP A 376 -1.30 -2.26 -9.81
C ASP A 376 -1.84 -0.82 -9.67
N VAL A 377 -1.46 0.06 -10.58
CA VAL A 377 -1.68 1.51 -10.50
C VAL A 377 -2.56 1.97 -11.66
N TYR A 378 -3.72 2.54 -11.32
CA TYR A 378 -4.77 3.00 -12.23
C TYR A 378 -4.94 4.53 -12.21
N ASP A 379 -5.64 5.04 -13.21
CA ASP A 379 -6.18 6.41 -13.26
C ASP A 379 -5.13 7.48 -12.91
N ARG A 380 -5.43 8.40 -11.98
CA ARG A 380 -4.54 9.48 -11.51
C ARG A 380 -3.79 9.10 -10.23
N ALA A 381 -3.75 7.81 -9.88
CA ALA A 381 -3.12 7.37 -8.66
C ALA A 381 -1.62 7.68 -8.65
N ARG A 382 -1.09 7.90 -7.44
CA ARG A 382 0.29 8.31 -7.20
C ARG A 382 1.03 7.27 -6.37
N PHE A 383 2.06 6.69 -6.95
CA PHE A 383 3.02 5.80 -6.29
C PHE A 383 4.40 6.46 -6.26
N GLU A 384 4.87 6.86 -5.09
CA GLU A 384 6.16 7.55 -4.97
C GLU A 384 7.08 6.97 -3.89
N ILE A 385 8.31 6.65 -4.27
CA ILE A 385 9.35 6.14 -3.38
C ILE A 385 10.47 7.19 -3.32
N GLN A 386 10.84 7.63 -2.12
CA GLN A 386 11.86 8.65 -1.92
C GLN A 386 13.29 8.11 -2.03
N GLN A 387 13.50 6.84 -1.67
CA GLN A 387 14.76 6.12 -1.79
C GLN A 387 14.66 5.11 -2.95
N ASP A 388 15.13 3.87 -2.75
CA ASP A 388 15.21 2.86 -3.79
C ASP A 388 13.95 1.98 -3.82
N LEU A 389 13.62 1.48 -5.01
CA LEU A 389 12.65 0.42 -5.21
C LEU A 389 13.38 -0.86 -5.63
N SER A 390 13.44 -1.81 -4.71
CA SER A 390 14.03 -3.13 -4.95
C SER A 390 12.95 -4.15 -5.30
N MET A 391 12.88 -4.50 -6.58
CA MET A 391 12.03 -5.55 -7.11
C MET A 391 12.81 -6.87 -7.10
N THR A 392 12.31 -7.83 -6.31
CA THR A 392 12.84 -9.20 -6.18
C THR A 392 14.32 -9.27 -5.76
N ILE A 393 14.54 -9.36 -4.44
CA ILE A 393 15.87 -9.49 -3.80
C ILE A 393 16.16 -10.97 -3.52
N ALA A 394 17.29 -11.48 -4.01
CA ALA A 394 17.81 -12.82 -3.70
C ALA A 394 19.35 -12.83 -3.71
N ALA A 395 19.96 -13.80 -3.02
CA ALA A 395 21.43 -13.91 -2.92
C ALA A 395 22.00 -14.91 -3.95
N SER A 396 21.18 -15.40 -4.90
CA SER A 396 21.58 -16.46 -5.81
C SER A 396 20.83 -16.45 -7.12
N GLU A 397 21.47 -16.96 -8.17
CA GLU A 397 20.84 -17.28 -9.46
C GLU A 397 19.81 -18.43 -9.35
N THR A 398 19.78 -19.17 -8.23
CA THR A 398 18.77 -20.20 -8.00
C THR A 398 17.47 -19.53 -7.53
N PRO A 399 16.34 -19.72 -8.24
CA PRO A 399 15.03 -19.21 -7.82
C PRO A 399 14.67 -19.61 -6.39
N ILE A 400 14.21 -18.66 -5.59
CA ILE A 400 13.69 -18.82 -4.22
C ILE A 400 12.16 -18.60 -4.15
N GLY A 401 11.50 -18.49 -5.31
CA GLY A 401 10.06 -18.29 -5.41
C GLY A 401 9.61 -16.82 -5.33
N ALA A 402 10.55 -15.88 -5.34
CA ALA A 402 10.26 -14.45 -5.34
C ALA A 402 9.70 -13.98 -6.69
N GLU A 403 8.70 -13.09 -6.68
CA GLU A 403 8.17 -12.49 -7.90
C GLU A 403 7.64 -11.08 -7.59
N SER A 404 8.03 -10.09 -8.38
CA SER A 404 7.56 -8.71 -8.23
C SER A 404 7.02 -8.19 -9.55
N THR A 405 5.85 -7.57 -9.55
CA THR A 405 5.30 -6.88 -10.73
C THR A 405 4.87 -5.47 -10.35
N LEU A 406 5.33 -4.48 -11.12
CA LEU A 406 4.83 -3.12 -11.08
C LEU A 406 4.04 -2.87 -12.37
N LYS A 407 2.70 -2.86 -12.24
CA LYS A 407 1.74 -2.72 -13.33
C LYS A 407 1.16 -1.31 -13.35
N ILE A 408 1.34 -0.63 -14.48
CA ILE A 408 0.94 0.76 -14.66
C ILE A 408 -0.03 0.88 -15.82
N HIS A 409 -1.24 1.32 -15.50
CA HIS A 409 -2.25 1.72 -16.48
C HIS A 409 -2.05 3.20 -16.83
N GLY A 410 -1.69 3.47 -18.08
CA GLY A 410 -1.52 4.84 -18.56
C GLY A 410 -2.85 5.54 -18.88
N PRO A 411 -2.82 6.82 -19.27
CA PRO A 411 -1.66 7.72 -19.27
C PRO A 411 -1.55 8.59 -18.00
N ASP A 412 -2.47 8.46 -17.05
CA ASP A 412 -2.68 9.48 -16.02
C ASP A 412 -1.98 9.19 -14.67
N ALA A 413 -1.44 7.99 -14.48
CA ALA A 413 -0.81 7.59 -13.23
C ALA A 413 0.52 8.35 -13.02
N THR A 414 0.82 8.68 -11.76
CA THR A 414 2.10 9.27 -11.36
C THR A 414 2.95 8.24 -10.63
N VAL A 415 4.08 7.84 -11.23
CA VAL A 415 5.00 6.84 -10.66
C VAL A 415 6.39 7.44 -10.56
N LYS A 416 6.91 7.61 -9.35
CA LYS A 416 8.25 8.15 -9.12
C LYS A 416 9.07 7.33 -8.14
N ILE A 417 10.34 7.18 -8.44
CA ILE A 417 11.35 6.55 -7.59
C ILE A 417 12.51 7.54 -7.57
N ASN A 418 12.72 8.26 -6.47
CA ASN A 418 13.74 9.30 -6.41
C ASN A 418 15.16 8.72 -6.28
N GLY A 419 15.31 7.50 -5.77
CA GLY A 419 16.54 6.71 -5.80
C GLY A 419 16.61 5.78 -7.01
N ASP A 420 17.14 4.58 -6.79
CA ASP A 420 17.39 3.57 -7.81
C ASP A 420 16.19 2.63 -8.01
N LEU A 421 16.00 2.17 -9.25
CA LEU A 421 15.11 1.04 -9.56
C LEU A 421 15.98 -0.20 -9.77
N ILE A 422 15.80 -1.21 -8.92
CA ILE A 422 16.58 -2.44 -8.95
C ILE A 422 15.65 -3.60 -9.31
N MET A 423 15.84 -4.22 -10.48
CA MET A 423 15.02 -5.34 -10.93
C MET A 423 15.81 -6.64 -10.94
N SER A 424 15.39 -7.62 -10.13
CA SER A 424 15.99 -8.98 -10.11
C SER A 424 17.52 -8.96 -10.02
N TYR A 425 18.04 -8.04 -9.23
CA TYR A 425 19.46 -7.80 -9.05
C TYR A 425 19.73 -7.48 -7.59
N ASP A 426 20.85 -7.98 -7.09
CA ASP A 426 21.37 -7.61 -5.78
C ASP A 426 22.52 -6.61 -5.96
N PRO A 427 22.35 -5.33 -5.56
CA PRO A 427 23.37 -4.31 -5.73
C PRO A 427 24.56 -4.48 -4.76
N ILE A 428 24.41 -5.20 -3.65
CA ILE A 428 25.49 -5.41 -2.68
C ILE A 428 26.43 -6.48 -3.17
N PHE A 429 25.89 -7.61 -3.62
CA PHE A 429 26.68 -8.74 -4.12
C PHE A 429 26.94 -8.68 -5.63
N ALA A 430 26.40 -7.66 -6.30
CA ALA A 430 26.47 -7.47 -7.74
C ALA A 430 26.06 -8.73 -8.53
N THR A 431 24.99 -9.39 -8.08
CA THR A 431 24.58 -10.71 -8.57
C THR A 431 23.17 -10.65 -9.15
N ALA A 432 22.96 -11.34 -10.28
CA ALA A 432 21.65 -11.47 -10.89
C ALA A 432 20.77 -12.49 -10.15
N ASN A 433 19.48 -12.22 -10.06
CA ASN A 433 18.51 -13.09 -9.41
C ASN A 433 17.79 -13.95 -10.46
N GLY A 434 17.68 -15.26 -10.19
CA GLY A 434 16.96 -16.19 -11.06
C GLY A 434 15.44 -15.94 -11.08
N ASP A 435 14.94 -15.30 -10.02
CA ASP A 435 13.54 -14.95 -9.86
C ASP A 435 13.15 -13.67 -10.65
N PRO A 436 11.90 -13.55 -11.11
CA PRO A 436 11.48 -12.43 -11.94
C PRO A 436 11.03 -11.17 -11.19
N SER A 437 11.34 -10.05 -11.84
CA SER A 437 10.76 -8.73 -11.62
C SER A 437 10.22 -8.25 -12.95
N THR A 438 8.99 -7.76 -13.00
CA THR A 438 8.32 -7.36 -14.24
C THR A 438 7.85 -5.92 -14.14
N LEU A 439 8.30 -5.08 -15.08
CA LEU A 439 7.60 -3.84 -15.40
C LEU A 439 6.48 -4.19 -16.37
N TYR A 440 5.26 -3.82 -16.03
CA TYR A 440 4.07 -4.16 -16.81
C TYR A 440 3.37 -2.89 -17.26
N ALA A 441 3.34 -2.63 -18.57
CA ALA A 441 2.68 -1.47 -19.15
C ALA A 441 1.32 -1.85 -19.74
N VAL A 442 0.25 -1.25 -19.24
CA VAL A 442 -1.07 -1.33 -19.87
C VAL A 442 -1.33 -0.05 -20.66
N ILE A 443 -1.45 -0.20 -21.98
CA ILE A 443 -1.69 0.89 -22.91
C ILE A 443 -3.18 1.01 -23.15
N THR A 444 -3.71 2.18 -22.81
CA THR A 444 -5.15 2.54 -22.85
C THR A 444 -5.42 3.75 -23.76
N ASP A 445 -4.37 4.46 -24.19
CA ASP A 445 -4.42 5.64 -25.06
C ASP A 445 -3.13 5.74 -25.91
N SER A 446 -3.04 6.78 -26.73
CA SER A 446 -1.90 7.21 -27.56
C SER A 446 -0.64 7.62 -26.77
N THR A 447 -0.76 7.79 -25.45
CA THR A 447 0.36 8.00 -24.53
C THR A 447 0.30 7.03 -23.35
N HIS A 448 1.38 6.93 -22.58
CA HIS A 448 1.46 6.08 -21.39
C HIS A 448 2.15 6.82 -20.23
N SER A 449 1.84 6.43 -19.00
CA SER A 449 2.46 6.98 -17.79
C SER A 449 3.92 6.55 -17.68
N THR A 450 4.83 7.52 -17.61
CA THR A 450 6.26 7.24 -17.45
C THR A 450 6.62 6.97 -15.99
N ILE A 451 7.33 5.87 -15.73
CA ILE A 451 8.04 5.65 -14.47
C ILE A 451 9.25 6.57 -14.42
N GLN A 452 9.26 7.50 -13.47
CA GLN A 452 10.34 8.47 -13.29
C GLN A 452 11.31 8.00 -12.23
N VAL A 453 12.49 7.52 -12.64
CA VAL A 453 13.59 7.11 -11.75
C VAL A 453 14.60 8.26 -11.64
N GLY A 454 14.97 8.63 -10.42
CA GLY A 454 15.93 9.71 -10.16
C GLY A 454 17.38 9.23 -10.29
N GLY A 455 17.66 8.01 -9.84
CA GLY A 455 18.95 7.35 -9.91
C GLY A 455 19.09 6.40 -11.10
N ASP A 456 19.73 5.26 -10.84
CA ASP A 456 20.00 4.22 -11.83
C ASP A 456 18.83 3.23 -11.93
N ALA A 457 18.48 2.83 -13.16
CA ALA A 457 17.48 1.81 -13.44
C ALA A 457 18.17 0.53 -13.95
N HIS A 458 18.29 -0.46 -13.07
CA HIS A 458 18.85 -1.79 -13.34
C HIS A 458 17.80 -2.72 -13.95
N ILE A 459 17.59 -2.61 -15.25
CA ILE A 459 16.50 -3.30 -15.96
C ILE A 459 16.91 -4.63 -16.60
N GLU A 460 18.21 -4.86 -16.82
CA GLU A 460 18.72 -5.95 -17.66
C GLU A 460 18.46 -7.35 -17.12
N PHE A 461 18.13 -7.46 -15.83
CA PHE A 461 17.81 -8.72 -15.16
C PHE A 461 16.31 -8.94 -14.98
N GLY A 462 15.49 -7.91 -15.21
CA GLY A 462 14.05 -8.03 -15.13
C GLY A 462 13.38 -8.18 -16.50
N ASN A 463 12.05 -8.27 -16.46
CA ASN A 463 11.20 -8.51 -17.61
C ASN A 463 10.38 -7.25 -17.93
N LEU A 464 9.98 -7.12 -19.19
CA LEU A 464 8.96 -6.19 -19.64
C LEU A 464 7.72 -6.98 -20.09
N ALA A 465 6.53 -6.56 -19.69
CA ALA A 465 5.28 -7.06 -20.22
C ALA A 465 4.42 -5.88 -20.71
N VAL A 466 3.70 -6.08 -21.83
CA VAL A 466 2.83 -5.06 -22.41
C VAL A 466 1.46 -5.66 -22.70
N GLU A 467 0.43 -4.93 -22.32
CA GLU A 467 -0.98 -5.23 -22.56
C GLU A 467 -1.64 -4.05 -23.26
N LEU A 468 -2.52 -4.34 -24.23
CA LEU A 468 -3.45 -3.35 -24.77
C LEU A 468 -4.81 -3.52 -24.08
N ASP A 469 -5.32 -2.46 -23.47
CA ASP A 469 -6.65 -2.45 -22.87
C ASP A 469 -7.51 -1.37 -23.53
N GLY A 470 -8.46 -1.82 -24.36
CA GLY A 470 -9.39 -0.93 -25.06
C GLY A 470 -8.77 -0.02 -26.13
N TYR A 471 -7.45 -0.04 -26.34
CA TYR A 471 -6.72 0.81 -27.28
C TYR A 471 -6.07 0.02 -28.42
N ALA A 472 -6.06 0.60 -29.63
CA ALA A 472 -5.43 0.03 -30.81
C ALA A 472 -4.35 0.99 -31.34
N PRO A 473 -3.07 0.76 -31.01
CA PRO A 473 -1.99 1.65 -31.40
C PRO A 473 -1.84 1.81 -32.92
N VAL A 474 -1.37 2.98 -33.33
CA VAL A 474 -1.11 3.32 -34.74
C VAL A 474 0.37 3.63 -34.99
N GLY A 475 0.80 3.41 -36.23
CA GLY A 475 2.19 3.64 -36.63
C GLY A 475 2.65 5.08 -36.38
N GLY A 476 3.78 5.23 -35.70
CA GLY A 476 4.37 6.52 -35.32
C GLY A 476 4.14 6.91 -33.85
N GLU A 477 3.31 6.19 -33.11
CA GLU A 477 3.17 6.37 -31.67
C GLU A 477 4.43 5.90 -30.91
N SER A 478 4.69 6.54 -29.77
CA SER A 478 5.85 6.27 -28.93
C SER A 478 5.44 6.38 -27.46
N TYR A 479 5.65 5.30 -26.73
CA TYR A 479 5.32 5.19 -25.30
C TYR A 479 6.60 5.29 -24.49
N THR A 480 6.78 6.37 -23.74
CA THR A 480 7.89 6.48 -22.78
C THR A 480 7.52 5.75 -21.50
N LEU A 481 8.00 4.51 -21.35
CA LEU A 481 7.66 3.65 -20.22
C LEU A 481 8.46 4.00 -18.96
N LEU A 482 9.73 4.35 -19.15
CA LEU A 482 10.64 4.68 -18.05
C LEU A 482 11.66 5.75 -18.48
N THR A 483 11.95 6.66 -17.57
CA THR A 483 13.11 7.57 -17.63
C THR A 483 13.94 7.43 -16.36
N ALA A 484 15.26 7.50 -16.47
CA ALA A 484 16.17 7.38 -15.34
C ALA A 484 17.36 8.34 -15.44
N GLY A 485 18.05 8.55 -14.32
CA GLY A 485 19.37 9.20 -14.30
C GLY A 485 20.38 8.43 -15.14
N SER A 486 20.36 7.09 -15.02
CA SER A 486 20.91 6.19 -16.03
C SER A 486 20.10 4.90 -16.15
N VAL A 487 20.09 4.28 -17.33
CA VAL A 487 19.51 2.95 -17.55
C VAL A 487 20.65 1.98 -17.86
N THR A 488 20.77 0.90 -17.09
CA THR A 488 21.78 -0.12 -17.34
C THR A 488 21.27 -1.22 -18.28
N GLY A 489 22.21 -1.83 -19.00
CA GLY A 489 21.90 -2.82 -20.04
C GLY A 489 21.41 -2.23 -21.36
N SER A 490 21.16 -3.14 -22.30
CA SER A 490 20.65 -2.82 -23.64
C SER A 490 19.38 -3.60 -24.01
N ALA A 491 18.89 -4.43 -23.09
CA ALA A 491 17.72 -5.29 -23.24
C ALA A 491 17.22 -5.67 -21.84
N PHE A 492 15.93 -5.95 -21.72
CA PHE A 492 15.39 -6.72 -20.61
C PHE A 492 15.79 -8.19 -20.76
N ARG A 493 15.68 -8.96 -19.67
CA ARG A 493 15.87 -10.40 -19.69
C ARG A 493 14.83 -11.10 -20.55
N ASP A 494 13.57 -10.65 -20.48
CA ASP A 494 12.47 -11.11 -21.32
C ASP A 494 11.51 -9.97 -21.65
N THR A 495 10.79 -10.09 -22.77
CA THR A 495 9.78 -9.11 -23.19
C THR A 495 8.55 -9.84 -23.71
N ASP A 496 7.46 -9.77 -22.95
CA ASP A 496 6.18 -10.38 -23.29
C ASP A 496 5.23 -9.35 -23.92
N LEU A 497 4.92 -9.56 -25.20
CA LEU A 497 3.98 -8.75 -25.98
C LEU A 497 2.74 -9.55 -26.38
N SER A 498 2.52 -10.73 -25.78
CA SER A 498 1.43 -11.64 -26.14
C SER A 498 0.04 -11.05 -25.89
N LEU A 499 -0.06 -10.12 -24.93
CA LEU A 499 -1.28 -9.36 -24.62
C LEU A 499 -1.31 -7.98 -25.29
N ALA A 500 -0.34 -7.68 -26.17
CA ALA A 500 -0.31 -6.45 -26.94
C ALA A 500 -0.24 -6.71 -28.46
N PRO A 501 -1.21 -7.42 -29.05
CA PRO A 501 -1.23 -7.67 -30.48
C PRO A 501 -1.47 -6.37 -31.25
N LEU A 502 -0.50 -5.97 -32.06
CA LEU A 502 -0.68 -4.88 -33.01
C LEU A 502 -1.42 -5.36 -34.26
N ARG A 503 -2.03 -4.40 -34.96
CA ARG A 503 -2.67 -4.64 -36.25
C ARG A 503 -1.63 -5.02 -37.30
N ASP A 504 -2.03 -5.84 -38.26
CA ASP A 504 -1.16 -6.31 -39.33
C ASP A 504 -0.44 -5.15 -40.05
N GLY A 505 0.87 -5.28 -40.24
CA GLY A 505 1.72 -4.24 -40.82
C GLY A 505 2.33 -3.26 -39.82
N LEU A 506 1.92 -3.34 -38.54
CA LEU A 506 2.59 -2.66 -37.44
C LEU A 506 3.49 -3.62 -36.66
N SER A 507 4.50 -3.06 -35.99
CA SER A 507 5.40 -3.83 -35.12
C SER A 507 5.89 -2.98 -33.96
N TRP A 508 6.05 -3.60 -32.81
CA TRP A 508 6.72 -2.98 -31.67
C TRP A 508 8.22 -2.84 -31.92
N ASP A 509 8.78 -1.70 -31.54
CA ASP A 509 10.22 -1.46 -31.48
C ASP A 509 10.59 -0.94 -30.09
N LEU A 510 11.20 -1.81 -29.29
CA LEU A 510 11.66 -1.47 -27.96
C LEU A 510 13.04 -0.81 -28.05
N LYS A 511 13.12 0.44 -27.62
CA LYS A 511 14.37 1.21 -27.59
C LYS A 511 14.78 1.48 -26.16
N ILE A 512 16.00 1.07 -25.84
CA ILE A 512 16.66 1.34 -24.57
C ILE A 512 17.84 2.27 -24.86
N THR A 513 17.79 3.45 -24.27
CA THR A 513 18.86 4.45 -24.31
C THR A 513 19.49 4.57 -22.92
N GLY A 514 20.58 5.32 -22.79
CA GLY A 514 21.23 5.51 -21.50
C GLY A 514 20.38 6.20 -20.43
N THR A 515 19.20 6.75 -20.76
CA THR A 515 18.34 7.48 -19.81
C THR A 515 16.85 7.17 -19.96
N ALA A 516 16.45 6.31 -20.90
CA ALA A 516 15.03 6.06 -21.17
C ALA A 516 14.77 4.71 -21.83
N VAL A 517 13.61 4.15 -21.53
CA VAL A 517 12.99 3.00 -22.20
C VAL A 517 11.74 3.50 -22.92
N THR A 518 11.73 3.39 -24.25
CA THR A 518 10.61 3.78 -25.10
C THR A 518 10.16 2.61 -25.95
N LEU A 519 8.84 2.44 -26.08
CA LEU A 519 8.23 1.45 -26.94
C LEU A 519 7.55 2.17 -28.10
N ASP A 520 8.09 2.00 -29.30
CA ASP A 520 7.59 2.65 -30.51
C ASP A 520 6.72 1.71 -31.33
N VAL A 521 5.70 2.26 -31.97
CA VAL A 521 4.89 1.55 -32.97
C VAL A 521 5.47 1.86 -34.35
N LEU A 522 6.21 0.92 -34.91
CA LEU A 522 6.72 1.03 -36.28
C LEU A 522 5.71 0.53 -37.30
N GLY A 523 5.94 0.94 -38.55
CA GLY A 523 5.06 0.64 -39.67
C GLY A 523 4.10 1.77 -39.96
N GLN A 524 3.38 1.61 -41.05
CA GLN A 524 2.26 2.47 -41.43
C GLN A 524 1.16 1.51 -41.83
N LEU A 525 -0.03 1.70 -41.28
CA LEU A 525 -1.22 1.02 -41.80
C LEU A 525 -1.38 1.48 -43.25
N GLN A 526 -1.28 0.57 -44.21
CA GLN A 526 -1.55 0.91 -45.60
C GLN A 526 -3.01 1.35 -45.68
N GLN A 527 -3.25 2.65 -45.88
CA GLN A 527 -4.60 3.20 -46.00
C GLN A 527 -5.29 2.50 -47.18
N LEU A 528 -6.28 1.67 -46.87
CA LEU A 528 -7.08 1.02 -47.90
C LEU A 528 -8.10 2.03 -48.42
N LEU A 529 -8.22 2.12 -49.73
CA LEU A 529 -9.30 2.88 -50.33
C LEU A 529 -10.64 2.28 -49.89
N GLY A 530 -11.48 3.07 -49.24
CA GLY A 530 -12.78 2.63 -48.71
C GLY A 530 -12.78 2.24 -47.24
N ASP A 531 -11.63 2.22 -46.56
CA ASP A 531 -11.50 2.03 -45.10
C ASP A 531 -11.63 3.39 -44.42
N TYR A 532 -12.87 3.81 -44.21
CA TYR A 532 -13.23 5.15 -43.74
C TYR A 532 -13.16 5.29 -42.22
N ASN A 533 -13.17 4.19 -41.48
CA ASN A 533 -12.90 4.19 -40.03
C ASN A 533 -11.41 3.92 -39.71
N MET A 534 -10.58 3.67 -40.74
CA MET A 534 -9.16 3.34 -40.62
C MET A 534 -8.91 2.11 -39.73
N ASN A 535 -9.84 1.15 -39.72
CA ASN A 535 -9.74 -0.12 -38.97
C ASN A 535 -8.97 -1.21 -39.74
N GLY A 536 -8.46 -0.88 -40.94
CA GLY A 536 -7.54 -1.72 -41.72
C GLY A 536 -8.26 -2.78 -42.52
N THR A 537 -9.59 -2.75 -42.51
CA THR A 537 -10.48 -3.62 -43.25
C THR A 537 -11.57 -2.77 -43.87
N VAL A 538 -11.85 -2.96 -45.16
CA VAL A 538 -12.99 -2.30 -45.79
C VAL A 538 -14.23 -3.16 -45.56
N ASP A 539 -15.08 -2.81 -44.59
CA ASP A 539 -16.24 -3.59 -44.18
C ASP A 539 -17.54 -2.76 -44.05
N ALA A 540 -18.57 -3.34 -43.42
CA ALA A 540 -19.88 -2.69 -43.29
C ALA A 540 -19.87 -1.49 -42.32
N ALA A 541 -18.90 -1.38 -41.42
CA ALA A 541 -18.75 -0.22 -40.56
C ALA A 541 -18.35 1.02 -41.37
N ASP A 542 -17.47 0.87 -42.38
CA ASP A 542 -17.09 1.96 -43.28
C ASP A 542 -18.25 2.47 -44.12
N TYR A 543 -19.12 1.56 -44.57
CA TYR A 543 -20.36 1.93 -45.25
C TYR A 543 -21.23 2.85 -44.40
N THR A 544 -21.25 2.63 -43.08
CA THR A 544 -22.04 3.43 -42.16
C THR A 544 -21.48 4.85 -42.08
N ILE A 545 -20.15 4.99 -42.01
CA ILE A 545 -19.49 6.30 -42.08
C ILE A 545 -19.81 7.02 -43.39
N TRP A 546 -19.64 6.37 -44.54
CA TRP A 546 -19.98 6.96 -45.84
C TRP A 546 -21.44 7.40 -45.90
N LYS A 547 -22.36 6.54 -45.46
CA LYS A 547 -23.80 6.80 -45.54
C LYS A 547 -24.20 7.99 -44.66
N ASP A 548 -23.66 8.06 -43.45
CA ASP A 548 -23.99 9.11 -42.49
C ASP A 548 -23.37 10.46 -42.88
N SER A 549 -22.27 10.43 -43.64
CA SER A 549 -21.57 11.62 -44.13
C SER A 549 -21.88 11.98 -45.60
N PHE A 550 -22.81 11.29 -46.25
CA PHE A 550 -23.14 11.51 -47.66
C PHE A 550 -23.59 12.95 -47.94
N GLY A 551 -22.94 13.59 -48.91
CA GLY A 551 -23.14 14.98 -49.30
C GLY A 551 -22.37 16.00 -48.46
N SER A 552 -21.58 15.55 -47.48
CA SER A 552 -20.71 16.44 -46.69
C SER A 552 -19.59 17.02 -47.54
N THR A 553 -19.31 18.30 -47.34
CA THR A 553 -18.15 19.02 -47.90
C THR A 553 -17.24 19.59 -46.80
N SER A 554 -17.49 19.21 -45.55
CA SER A 554 -16.82 19.76 -44.37
C SER A 554 -16.23 18.69 -43.47
N ASP A 555 -16.95 17.58 -43.29
CA ASP A 555 -16.43 16.34 -42.71
C ASP A 555 -16.16 15.39 -43.88
N LEU A 556 -14.88 15.14 -44.15
CA LEU A 556 -14.39 14.42 -45.33
C LEU A 556 -13.83 13.03 -44.97
N ALA A 557 -14.22 12.47 -43.83
CA ALA A 557 -13.73 11.17 -43.37
C ALA A 557 -13.97 10.03 -44.38
N ALA A 558 -15.04 10.12 -45.19
CA ALA A 558 -15.33 9.16 -46.27
C ALA A 558 -15.16 9.71 -47.70
N ASP A 559 -14.37 10.78 -47.89
CA ASP A 559 -13.99 11.27 -49.24
C ASP A 559 -12.85 10.41 -49.81
N GLY A 560 -13.20 9.20 -50.24
CA GLY A 560 -12.24 8.21 -50.73
C GLY A 560 -11.55 8.60 -52.04
N ASN A 561 -12.14 9.51 -52.83
CA ASN A 561 -11.53 9.99 -54.07
C ASN A 561 -10.83 11.36 -53.94
N GLY A 562 -10.99 12.04 -52.79
CA GLY A 562 -10.30 13.28 -52.43
C GLY A 562 -10.78 14.51 -53.21
N ASN A 563 -12.03 14.54 -53.70
CA ASN A 563 -12.55 15.67 -54.47
C ASN A 563 -13.14 16.79 -53.60
N GLY A 564 -13.16 16.63 -52.27
CA GLY A 564 -13.72 17.57 -51.31
C GLY A 564 -15.23 17.43 -51.10
N THR A 565 -15.86 16.34 -51.53
CA THR A 565 -17.28 16.05 -51.33
C THR A 565 -17.52 14.54 -51.22
N ILE A 566 -18.20 14.10 -50.18
CA ILE A 566 -18.56 12.68 -50.02
C ILE A 566 -19.78 12.37 -50.87
N ASP A 567 -19.63 11.56 -51.91
CA ASP A 567 -20.71 11.26 -52.86
C ASP A 567 -20.76 9.78 -53.30
N ALA A 568 -21.46 9.51 -54.42
CA ALA A 568 -21.64 8.15 -54.93
C ALA A 568 -20.35 7.54 -55.53
N ALA A 569 -19.35 8.35 -55.87
CA ALA A 569 -18.04 7.86 -56.30
C ALA A 569 -17.29 7.23 -55.11
N ASP A 570 -17.43 7.80 -53.90
CA ASP A 570 -16.83 7.25 -52.68
C ASP A 570 -17.47 5.93 -52.27
N TYR A 571 -18.80 5.83 -52.39
CA TYR A 571 -19.49 4.54 -52.25
C TYR A 571 -18.91 3.46 -53.17
N THR A 572 -18.59 3.84 -54.41
CA THR A 572 -18.04 2.90 -55.39
C THR A 572 -16.64 2.45 -54.96
N ILE A 573 -15.84 3.36 -54.40
CA ILE A 573 -14.54 3.03 -53.81
C ILE A 573 -14.68 2.02 -52.67
N TRP A 574 -15.56 2.29 -51.69
CA TRP A 574 -15.85 1.33 -50.62
C TRP A 574 -16.29 -0.02 -51.16
N LYS A 575 -17.26 -0.02 -52.09
CA LYS A 575 -17.82 -1.24 -52.65
C LYS A 575 -16.79 -2.07 -53.41
N ASP A 576 -15.94 -1.42 -54.20
CA ASP A 576 -14.92 -2.08 -55.03
C ASP A 576 -13.79 -2.68 -54.17
N ASN A 577 -13.58 -2.14 -52.97
CA ASN A 577 -12.60 -2.63 -52.02
C ASN A 577 -13.21 -3.44 -50.88
N PHE A 578 -14.53 -3.70 -50.86
CA PHE A 578 -15.20 -4.42 -49.77
C PHE A 578 -14.57 -5.80 -49.54
N GLY A 579 -14.12 -6.03 -48.30
CA GLY A 579 -13.37 -7.23 -47.89
C GLY A 579 -11.86 -7.14 -48.10
N ALA A 580 -11.32 -6.01 -48.57
CA ALA A 580 -9.89 -5.76 -48.58
C ALA A 580 -9.38 -5.58 -47.14
N THR A 581 -8.22 -6.17 -46.85
CA THR A 581 -7.50 -6.06 -45.58
C THR A 581 -6.08 -5.57 -45.85
N ALA A 582 -5.55 -4.68 -45.02
CA ALA A 582 -4.25 -4.08 -45.24
C ALA A 582 -3.16 -5.16 -45.18
N GLY A 583 -2.30 -5.24 -46.19
CA GLY A 583 -1.19 -6.19 -46.26
C GLY A 583 0.14 -5.59 -45.82
N VAL A 584 1.06 -6.43 -45.35
CA VAL A 584 2.40 -6.01 -44.89
C VAL A 584 3.19 -5.37 -46.04
N ALA A 585 3.37 -4.05 -46.00
CA ALA A 585 4.42 -3.38 -46.77
C ALA A 585 5.74 -3.55 -46.00
N ALA A 586 6.66 -4.37 -46.52
CA ALA A 586 7.98 -4.52 -45.94
C ALA A 586 8.68 -3.15 -45.87
N SER A 587 9.05 -2.72 -44.66
CA SER A 587 9.88 -1.52 -44.45
C SER A 587 11.21 -1.71 -45.18
N VAL A 588 11.41 -0.99 -46.28
CA VAL A 588 12.70 -0.92 -46.95
C VAL A 588 13.56 0.05 -46.14
N ASN A 589 14.22 -0.44 -45.09
CA ASN A 589 15.30 0.34 -44.49
C ASN A 589 16.33 0.60 -45.60
N ALA A 590 16.51 1.87 -45.96
CA ALA A 590 17.57 2.27 -46.85
C ALA A 590 18.90 1.94 -46.16
N VAL A 591 19.46 0.78 -46.52
CA VAL A 591 20.80 0.38 -46.10
C VAL A 591 21.75 1.48 -46.57
N PRO A 592 22.50 2.16 -45.69
CA PRO A 592 23.49 3.12 -46.12
C PRO A 592 24.46 2.43 -47.08
N GLU A 593 24.53 2.90 -48.32
CA GLU A 593 25.39 2.28 -49.32
C GLU A 593 26.84 2.22 -48.78
N PRO A 594 27.51 1.05 -48.83
CA PRO A 594 28.89 0.95 -48.38
C PRO A 594 29.74 1.99 -49.11
N ALA A 595 30.70 2.60 -48.40
CA ALA A 595 31.66 3.58 -48.94
C ALA A 595 32.57 3.04 -50.08
N SER A 596 32.22 1.92 -50.71
CA SER A 596 32.86 1.29 -51.86
C SER A 596 32.95 2.20 -53.08
N MET A 597 31.96 3.08 -53.32
CA MET A 597 32.04 4.09 -54.39
C MET A 597 33.09 5.16 -54.06
N THR A 598 33.17 5.59 -52.80
CA THR A 598 34.21 6.52 -52.33
C THR A 598 35.60 5.90 -52.40
N LEU A 599 35.72 4.60 -52.08
CA LEU A 599 36.97 3.84 -52.19
C LEU A 599 37.41 3.67 -53.66
N CYS A 600 36.48 3.34 -54.56
CA CYS A 600 36.75 3.27 -56.00
C CYS A 600 37.17 4.63 -56.58
N LEU A 601 36.53 5.72 -56.16
CA LEU A 601 36.87 7.06 -56.61
C LEU A 601 38.26 7.50 -56.11
N MET A 602 38.62 7.17 -54.86
CA MET A 602 39.95 7.42 -54.32
C MET A 602 41.05 6.61 -55.02
N LEU A 603 40.79 5.35 -55.38
CA LEU A 603 41.73 4.51 -56.13
C LEU A 603 41.96 5.01 -57.56
N LEU A 604 40.91 5.53 -58.23
CA LEU A 604 41.02 6.13 -59.57
C LEU A 604 41.79 7.46 -59.55
N LEU A 605 41.70 8.24 -58.48
CA LEU A 605 42.45 9.48 -58.29
C LEU A 605 43.92 9.22 -57.94
N ALA A 606 44.21 8.21 -57.12
CA ALA A 606 45.59 7.81 -56.78
C ALA A 606 46.35 7.20 -57.98
N GLY A 607 45.65 6.46 -58.86
CA GLY A 607 46.25 5.84 -60.05
C GLY A 607 46.76 6.84 -61.09
N ARG A 608 46.20 8.06 -61.15
CA ARG A 608 46.64 9.12 -62.07
C ARG A 608 47.93 9.83 -61.63
N GLY A 609 48.26 9.80 -60.34
CA GLY A 609 49.49 10.42 -59.81
C GLY A 609 50.77 9.62 -60.09
N LEU A 610 50.66 8.29 -60.23
CA LEU A 610 51.82 7.40 -60.42
C LEU A 610 52.32 7.32 -61.87
N PHE A 611 51.50 7.73 -62.85
CA PHE A 611 51.88 7.73 -64.27
C PHE A 611 52.53 9.04 -64.77
N GLN A 612 52.60 10.10 -63.96
CA GLN A 612 53.22 11.38 -64.37
C GLN A 612 54.67 11.59 -63.89
N ARG A 613 55.30 10.60 -63.24
CA ARG A 613 56.71 10.71 -62.76
C ARG A 613 57.74 9.86 -63.53
N ARG A 614 57.54 9.65 -64.82
CA ARG A 614 58.59 9.14 -65.73
C ARG A 614 58.78 10.06 -66.93
N LYS A 615 59.56 11.14 -66.72
CA LYS A 615 60.51 11.71 -67.68
C LYS A 615 61.65 12.35 -66.91
#